data_AF-A0A7S0UKT9-F1
#
_entry.id   AF-A0A7S0UKT9-F1
#
_cell.length_a   1.000
_cell.length_b   1.000
_cell.length_c   1.000
_cell.angle_alpha   90.00
_cell.angle_beta   90.00
_cell.angle_gamma   90.00
#
_symmetry.space_group_name_H-M   'P 1'
#
loop_
_entity.id
_entity.type
_entity.pdbx_description
1 polymer ?
#
loop_
_entity_poly.entity_id
_entity_poly.type
_entity_poly.pdbx_seq_one_letter_code
_entity_poly.pdbx_strand_id
1 'polypeptide(L)'
;GGHLTHGFQTAKKKVSATSVYFESMPYVVSRDTGLIDYDDMEYRAKMFLPKLLIAGGSAYPREWDYKRMKEIADTVGAKLMVDMAHISGLVAGGVVDSPFQYADLVTTTTHKSLRGPRSGMIFARSEYMEKIDTAVFPMLQGGPHNHQIGALAVALKEASQPEFAEYTRNVVANAKALGAGLEKRGHRLATGGTDNHLLLWDVRPLSLTGAKVDMVLETASITANKNSLPGDLSAINPGGVRLGTPALTTRGMNEDDFDKVADLLHRGCEIAIEAQEIAGKILKAQLDAGEITRKTNKVLLKDFKQVLGSDEGIVSKIEGLRRDVEDFATPFYMPGC
;
A
#
# COMPACT_ATOMS: atom_id res chain seq x y z
N GLY A 1 7.52 -3.61 2.21
CA GLY A 1 6.58 -2.56 1.77
C GLY A 1 7.07 -1.15 2.06
N GLY A 2 8.35 -0.86 1.85
CA GLY A 2 8.89 0.51 2.01
C GLY A 2 8.44 1.46 0.89
N HIS A 3 8.96 2.69 0.88
CA HIS A 3 8.66 3.69 -0.15
C HIS A 3 9.92 4.08 -0.95
N LEU A 4 9.75 4.52 -2.20
CA LEU A 4 10.87 4.89 -3.09
C LEU A 4 11.80 5.96 -2.48
N THR A 5 11.23 6.91 -1.72
CA THR A 5 11.98 8.00 -1.09
C THR A 5 12.86 7.55 0.07
N HIS A 6 12.72 6.30 0.55
CA HIS A 6 13.57 5.74 1.61
C HIS A 6 14.87 5.15 1.07
N GLY A 7 15.06 5.15 -0.25
CA GLY A 7 16.18 4.53 -0.94
C GLY A 7 15.70 3.31 -1.73
N PHE A 8 15.94 3.33 -3.04
CA PHE A 8 15.66 2.20 -3.91
C PHE A 8 16.71 2.09 -5.01
N GLN A 9 17.38 0.95 -5.04
CA GLN A 9 18.33 0.59 -6.07
C GLN A 9 18.22 -0.89 -6.42
N THR A 10 18.57 -1.21 -7.65
CA THR A 10 18.77 -2.58 -8.15
C THR A 10 20.27 -2.86 -8.23
N ALA A 11 20.65 -4.11 -8.48
CA ALA A 11 22.05 -4.48 -8.69
C ALA A 11 22.77 -3.68 -9.79
N LYS A 12 22.03 -3.08 -10.73
CA LYS A 12 22.59 -2.36 -11.88
C LYS A 12 22.32 -0.85 -11.88
N LYS A 13 21.42 -0.36 -11.02
CA LYS A 13 20.92 1.02 -11.12
C LYS A 13 20.38 1.53 -9.80
N LYS A 14 20.83 2.71 -9.39
CA LYS A 14 20.18 3.56 -8.37
C LYS A 14 18.93 4.19 -9.00
N VAL A 15 17.76 3.90 -8.43
CA VAL A 15 16.46 4.26 -9.03
C VAL A 15 15.89 5.51 -8.36
N SER A 16 15.92 5.60 -7.03
CA SER A 16 15.47 6.80 -6.32
C SER A 16 16.58 7.83 -6.16
N ALA A 17 16.21 9.10 -6.14
CA ALA A 17 17.14 10.20 -5.86
C ALA A 17 17.85 10.01 -4.51
N THR A 18 17.16 9.46 -3.51
CA THR A 18 17.76 9.12 -2.20
C THR A 18 18.97 8.23 -2.37
N SER A 19 18.89 7.14 -3.15
CA SER A 19 20.04 6.26 -3.38
C SER A 19 21.11 6.87 -4.29
N VAL A 20 20.78 7.90 -5.08
CA VAL A 20 21.74 8.64 -5.90
C VAL A 20 22.60 9.57 -5.06
N TYR A 21 21.97 10.36 -4.19
CA TYR A 21 22.64 11.38 -3.38
C TYR A 21 23.12 10.86 -2.02
N PHE A 22 22.58 9.73 -1.55
CA PHE A 22 22.96 9.08 -0.30
C PHE A 22 23.22 7.59 -0.52
N GLU A 23 24.01 6.98 0.36
CA GLU A 23 24.16 5.53 0.39
C GLU A 23 23.05 4.91 1.23
N SER A 24 22.22 4.07 0.60
CA SER A 24 21.05 3.45 1.22
C SER A 24 21.18 1.94 1.27
N MET A 25 20.84 1.32 2.40
CA MET A 25 20.73 -0.13 2.54
C MET A 25 19.38 -0.50 3.17
N PRO A 26 18.59 -1.41 2.56
CA PRO A 26 17.31 -1.82 3.12
C PRO A 26 17.49 -2.79 4.29
N TYR A 27 16.57 -2.74 5.25
CA TYR A 27 16.21 -3.89 6.10
C TYR A 27 15.01 -4.63 5.48
N VAL A 28 14.73 -5.83 5.95
CA VAL A 28 13.74 -6.71 5.34
C VAL A 28 12.63 -7.10 6.31
N VAL A 29 11.64 -7.79 5.77
CA VAL A 29 10.61 -8.51 6.53
C VAL A 29 10.90 -10.01 6.42
N SER A 30 10.48 -10.77 7.42
CA SER A 30 10.48 -12.24 7.37
C SER A 30 9.67 -12.72 6.16
N ARG A 31 10.21 -13.71 5.46
CA ARG A 31 9.51 -14.34 4.31
C ARG A 31 8.30 -15.17 4.75
N ASP A 32 8.32 -15.65 5.99
CA ASP A 32 7.31 -16.57 6.51
C ASP A 32 6.13 -15.81 7.12
N THR A 33 6.43 -14.76 7.90
CA THR A 33 5.39 -13.99 8.62
C THR A 33 5.02 -12.68 7.93
N GLY A 34 5.90 -12.15 7.06
CA GLY A 34 5.73 -10.83 6.45
C GLY A 34 5.94 -9.65 7.41
N LEU A 35 6.35 -9.91 8.66
CA LEU A 35 6.66 -8.91 9.68
C LEU A 35 8.10 -8.43 9.57
N ILE A 36 8.38 -7.19 9.99
CA ILE A 36 9.74 -6.65 10.05
C ILE A 36 10.64 -7.56 10.90
N ASP A 37 11.82 -7.87 10.37
CA ASP A 37 12.86 -8.61 11.10
C ASP A 37 13.77 -7.61 11.81
N TYR A 38 13.44 -7.32 13.07
CA TYR A 38 14.18 -6.35 13.89
C TYR A 38 15.59 -6.82 14.27
N ASP A 39 15.82 -8.13 14.32
CA ASP A 39 17.13 -8.68 14.65
C ASP A 39 18.08 -8.60 13.45
N ASP A 40 17.59 -8.93 12.24
CA ASP A 40 18.32 -8.66 11.00
C ASP A 40 18.55 -7.15 10.80
N MET A 41 17.58 -6.30 11.15
CA MET A 41 17.76 -4.85 11.13
C MET A 41 18.89 -4.40 12.06
N GLU A 42 18.95 -4.90 13.30
CA GLU A 42 20.02 -4.57 14.25
C GLU A 42 21.39 -5.03 13.74
N TYR A 43 21.47 -6.27 13.25
CA TYR A 43 22.69 -6.81 12.67
C TYR A 43 23.20 -5.94 11.50
N ARG A 44 22.30 -5.59 10.56
CA ARG A 44 22.60 -4.71 9.43
C ARG A 44 23.03 -3.32 9.85
N ALA A 45 22.39 -2.74 10.86
CA ALA A 45 22.74 -1.41 11.37
C ALA A 45 24.18 -1.39 11.89
N LYS A 46 24.61 -2.42 12.64
CA LYS A 46 25.99 -2.52 13.15
C LYS A 46 27.04 -2.69 12.05
N MET A 47 26.68 -3.31 10.93
CA MET A 47 27.59 -3.50 9.79
C MET A 47 27.66 -2.28 8.87
N PHE A 48 26.54 -1.59 8.66
CA PHE A 48 26.43 -0.47 7.71
C PHE A 48 26.64 0.89 8.36
N LEU A 49 26.48 1.00 9.69
CA LEU A 49 26.63 2.22 10.47
C LEU A 49 25.83 3.41 9.90
N PRO A 50 24.50 3.27 9.72
CA PRO A 50 23.67 4.32 9.14
C PRO A 50 23.73 5.60 9.98
N LYS A 51 23.58 6.75 9.33
CA LYS A 51 23.34 8.04 10.04
C LYS A 51 21.87 8.30 10.33
N LEU A 52 20.99 7.63 9.59
CA LEU A 52 19.54 7.74 9.69
C LEU A 52 18.93 6.35 9.50
N LEU A 53 18.10 5.92 10.44
CA LEU A 53 17.23 4.76 10.32
C LEU A 53 15.81 5.25 10.04
N ILE A 54 15.15 4.70 9.02
CA ILE A 54 13.79 5.10 8.63
C ILE A 54 12.79 4.03 9.04
N ALA A 55 11.82 4.40 9.87
CA ALA A 55 10.61 3.64 10.12
C ALA A 55 9.47 4.21 9.26
N GLY A 56 8.75 3.38 8.52
CA GLY A 56 7.69 3.85 7.65
C GLY A 56 7.57 3.01 6.39
N GLY A 57 6.34 2.83 5.92
CA GLY A 57 6.06 1.97 4.79
C GLY A 57 4.79 2.37 4.07
N SER A 58 4.74 2.07 2.78
CA SER A 58 3.55 2.26 1.93
C SER A 58 2.65 1.03 1.89
N ALA A 59 3.19 -0.13 2.22
CA ALA A 59 2.52 -1.41 2.11
C ALA A 59 2.96 -2.33 3.27
N TYR A 60 2.59 -1.93 4.49
CA TYR A 60 2.81 -2.70 5.71
C TYR A 60 1.54 -2.64 6.58
N PRO A 61 0.80 -3.74 6.71
CA PRO A 61 -0.51 -3.75 7.38
C PRO A 61 -0.42 -3.88 8.92
N ARG A 62 0.79 -3.85 9.50
CA ARG A 62 1.01 -4.09 10.94
C ARG A 62 1.60 -2.88 11.64
N GLU A 63 1.52 -2.89 12.96
CA GLU A 63 2.16 -1.88 13.79
C GLU A 63 3.69 -1.91 13.71
N TRP A 64 4.29 -0.77 14.03
CA TRP A 64 5.74 -0.58 14.06
C TRP A 64 6.22 -0.54 15.50
N ASP A 65 7.22 -1.37 15.83
CA ASP A 65 7.93 -1.24 17.11
C ASP A 65 8.92 -0.07 17.07
N TYR A 66 8.40 1.15 17.25
CA TYR A 66 9.21 2.38 17.25
C TYR A 66 10.25 2.40 18.36
N LYS A 67 9.95 1.78 19.51
CA LYS A 67 10.88 1.67 20.63
C LYS A 67 12.08 0.83 20.24
N ARG A 68 11.86 -0.38 19.70
CA ARG A 68 12.92 -1.26 19.23
C ARG A 68 13.76 -0.61 18.14
N MET A 69 13.14 0.10 17.19
CA MET A 69 13.87 0.83 16.15
C MET A 69 14.73 1.97 16.72
N LYS A 70 14.24 2.67 17.75
CA LYS A 70 15.01 3.72 18.43
C LYS A 70 16.22 3.13 19.15
N GLU A 71 16.04 2.04 19.89
CA GLU A 71 17.13 1.32 20.55
C GLU A 71 18.21 0.90 19.54
N ILE A 72 17.81 0.33 18.39
CA ILE A 72 18.74 -0.05 17.32
C ILE A 72 19.50 1.18 16.78
N ALA A 73 18.79 2.27 16.48
CA ALA A 73 19.39 3.50 15.97
C ALA A 73 20.44 4.06 16.96
N ASP A 74 20.10 4.08 18.24
CA ASP A 74 20.98 4.61 19.29
C ASP A 74 22.25 3.75 19.46
N THR A 75 22.21 2.43 19.24
CA THR A 75 23.41 1.56 19.33
C THR A 75 24.53 1.93 18.35
N VAL A 76 24.19 2.58 17.23
CA VAL A 76 25.13 3.01 16.18
C VAL A 76 25.20 4.54 16.04
N GLY A 77 24.54 5.28 16.94
CA GLY A 77 24.48 6.75 16.91
C GLY A 77 23.70 7.32 15.72
N ALA A 78 22.77 6.56 15.15
CA ALA A 78 21.88 7.01 14.08
C ALA A 78 20.69 7.81 14.64
N LYS A 79 20.08 8.63 13.79
CA LYS A 79 18.77 9.24 14.07
C LYS A 79 17.64 8.33 13.62
N LEU A 80 16.54 8.29 14.37
CA LEU A 80 15.31 7.64 13.95
C LEU A 80 14.39 8.66 13.28
N MET A 81 14.14 8.48 11.98
CA MET A 81 13.09 9.20 11.27
C MET A 81 11.88 8.28 11.06
N VAL A 82 10.69 8.75 11.42
CA VAL A 82 9.44 8.06 11.09
C VAL A 82 8.74 8.76 9.93
N ASP A 83 8.53 8.07 8.82
CA ASP A 83 7.63 8.48 7.75
C ASP A 83 6.23 7.90 8.00
N MET A 84 5.35 8.71 8.56
CA MET A 84 3.98 8.33 8.91
C MET A 84 2.97 8.66 7.81
N ALA A 85 3.41 8.92 6.57
CA ALA A 85 2.54 9.40 5.48
C ALA A 85 1.24 8.61 5.30
N HIS A 86 1.29 7.28 5.47
CA HIS A 86 0.14 6.40 5.32
C HIS A 86 -0.79 6.41 6.54
N ILE A 87 -0.29 6.68 7.74
CA ILE A 87 -1.02 6.53 9.01
C ILE A 87 -1.21 7.85 9.78
N SER A 88 -0.81 9.00 9.23
CA SER A 88 -0.87 10.28 9.95
C SER A 88 -2.26 10.66 10.45
N GLY A 89 -3.32 10.33 9.69
CA GLY A 89 -4.69 10.49 10.19
C GLY A 89 -5.01 9.54 11.33
N LEU A 90 -4.57 8.28 11.25
CA LEU A 90 -4.78 7.28 12.29
C LEU A 90 -4.03 7.64 13.59
N VAL A 91 -2.82 8.20 13.47
CA VAL A 91 -2.06 8.76 14.60
C VAL A 91 -2.82 9.93 15.21
N ALA A 92 -3.31 10.88 14.40
CA ALA A 92 -4.08 12.03 14.88
C ALA A 92 -5.40 11.62 15.57
N GLY A 93 -6.07 10.58 15.07
CA GLY A 93 -7.27 10.00 15.66
C GLY A 93 -7.02 9.07 16.86
N GLY A 94 -5.75 8.78 17.18
CA GLY A 94 -5.36 7.98 18.35
C GLY A 94 -5.69 6.48 18.24
N VAL A 95 -5.73 5.92 17.02
CA VAL A 95 -6.10 4.51 16.79
C VAL A 95 -4.91 3.60 16.47
N VAL A 96 -3.72 4.17 16.34
CA VAL A 96 -2.43 3.48 16.16
C VAL A 96 -1.36 4.16 17.03
N ASP A 97 -0.21 3.50 17.20
CA ASP A 97 0.87 4.03 18.04
C ASP A 97 1.42 5.36 17.52
N SER A 98 1.67 6.29 18.44
CA SER A 98 2.24 7.59 18.12
C SER A 98 3.76 7.50 17.99
N PRO A 99 4.35 7.87 16.83
CA PRO A 99 5.80 7.82 16.65
C PRO A 99 6.54 8.92 17.40
N PHE A 100 5.85 9.98 17.83
CA PHE A 100 6.43 11.17 18.43
C PHE A 100 7.13 10.92 19.78
N GLN A 101 6.82 9.80 20.44
CA GLN A 101 7.50 9.41 21.67
C GLN A 101 8.97 9.02 21.43
N TYR A 102 9.27 8.37 20.31
CA TYR A 102 10.57 7.74 20.05
C TYR A 102 11.37 8.43 18.93
N ALA A 103 10.67 8.99 17.94
CA ALA A 103 11.31 9.56 16.77
C ALA A 103 12.13 10.83 17.10
N ASP A 104 13.24 10.99 16.39
CA ASP A 104 14.01 12.24 16.32
C ASP A 104 13.38 13.19 15.29
N LEU A 105 12.86 12.63 14.18
CA LEU A 105 12.14 13.33 13.12
C LEU A 105 10.88 12.54 12.72
N VAL A 106 9.78 13.23 12.42
CA VAL A 106 8.57 12.62 11.84
C VAL A 106 8.21 13.38 10.57
N THR A 107 8.13 12.67 9.45
CA THR A 107 7.68 13.23 8.17
C THR A 107 6.32 12.65 7.78
N THR A 108 5.52 13.43 7.07
CA THR A 108 4.23 12.95 6.58
C THR A 108 3.78 13.70 5.35
N THR A 109 3.00 13.01 4.51
CA THR A 109 2.09 13.67 3.56
C THR A 109 0.78 14.06 4.24
N THR A 110 0.08 15.04 3.68
CA THR A 110 -1.16 15.56 4.28
C THR A 110 -2.45 15.03 3.64
N HIS A 111 -2.39 14.32 2.52
CA HIS A 111 -3.55 13.93 1.70
C HIS A 111 -4.09 12.51 1.88
N LYS A 112 -3.36 11.63 2.57
CA LYS A 112 -3.72 10.20 2.68
C LYS A 112 -4.76 10.02 3.80
N SER A 113 -4.43 9.28 4.85
CA SER A 113 -5.33 9.09 5.99
C SER A 113 -5.69 10.40 6.70
N LEU A 114 -4.83 11.44 6.61
CA LEU A 114 -5.12 12.78 7.15
C LEU A 114 -6.17 13.57 6.33
N ARG A 115 -6.52 13.12 5.12
CA ARG A 115 -7.60 13.68 4.28
C ARG A 115 -7.47 15.16 3.92
N GLY A 116 -6.27 15.72 3.99
CA GLY A 116 -5.98 17.11 3.66
C GLY A 116 -5.52 17.32 2.21
N PRO A 117 -4.94 18.50 1.89
CA PRO A 117 -4.43 18.80 0.56
C PRO A 117 -3.17 18.01 0.22
N ARG A 118 -2.70 18.08 -1.04
CA ARG A 118 -1.40 17.53 -1.45
C ARG A 118 -0.26 18.44 -0.97
N SER A 119 0.25 18.15 0.23
CA SER A 119 1.42 18.80 0.83
C SER A 119 2.21 17.80 1.70
N GLY A 120 3.28 18.27 2.32
CA GLY A 120 4.09 17.56 3.31
C GLY A 120 4.32 18.38 4.58
N MET A 121 4.56 17.70 5.69
CA MET A 121 4.99 18.30 6.96
C MET A 121 6.22 17.56 7.48
N ILE A 122 7.12 18.31 8.12
CA ILE A 122 8.27 17.79 8.85
C ILE A 122 8.15 18.26 10.30
N PHE A 123 8.10 17.31 11.22
CA PHE A 123 8.23 17.53 12.64
C PHE A 123 9.61 17.04 13.07
N ALA A 124 10.25 17.74 14.01
CA ALA A 124 11.50 17.28 14.59
C ALA A 124 11.66 17.82 16.02
N ARG A 125 12.60 17.24 16.76
CA ARG A 125 13.08 17.88 17.99
C ARG A 125 13.65 19.26 17.65
N SER A 126 13.47 20.22 18.56
CA SER A 126 13.81 21.64 18.35
C SER A 126 15.27 21.85 17.92
N GLU A 127 16.20 21.04 18.43
CA GLU A 127 17.63 21.08 18.08
C GLU A 127 17.93 20.80 16.58
N TYR A 128 16.99 20.20 15.83
CA TYR A 128 17.17 19.93 14.40
C TYR A 128 16.48 20.94 13.49
N MET A 129 15.58 21.78 14.02
CA MET A 129 14.69 22.61 13.20
C MET A 129 15.44 23.63 12.35
N GLU A 130 16.45 24.30 12.88
CA GLU A 130 17.23 25.29 12.10
C GLU A 130 17.87 24.67 10.85
N LYS A 131 18.42 23.46 10.98
CA LYS A 131 19.02 22.72 9.85
C LYS A 131 17.97 22.29 8.83
N ILE A 132 16.80 21.87 9.30
CA ILE A 132 15.68 21.46 8.44
C ILE A 132 15.11 22.65 7.69
N ASP A 133 14.84 23.76 8.38
CA ASP A 133 14.30 24.98 7.78
C ASP A 133 15.26 25.51 6.71
N THR A 134 16.56 25.55 7.01
CA THR A 134 17.61 25.93 6.03
C THR A 134 17.63 25.01 4.81
N ALA A 135 17.46 23.70 5.02
CA ALA A 135 17.42 22.72 3.93
C ALA A 135 16.16 22.88 3.06
N VAL A 136 15.01 23.19 3.66
CA VAL A 136 13.77 23.49 2.92
C VAL A 136 13.95 24.79 2.14
N PHE A 137 14.33 25.87 2.80
CA PHE A 137 14.61 27.17 2.20
C PHE A 137 15.85 27.80 2.86
N PRO A 138 16.87 28.20 2.08
CA PRO A 138 16.85 28.43 0.64
C PRO A 138 17.38 27.27 -0.23
N MET A 139 17.74 26.11 0.34
CA MET A 139 18.50 25.11 -0.41
C MET A 139 17.67 24.34 -1.46
N LEU A 140 16.47 23.88 -1.12
CA LEU A 140 15.69 22.96 -1.98
C LEU A 140 14.42 23.58 -2.56
N GLN A 141 13.84 24.58 -1.91
CA GLN A 141 12.62 25.26 -2.34
C GLN A 141 12.79 26.78 -2.35
N GLY A 142 11.88 27.46 -3.05
CA GLY A 142 11.75 28.92 -3.11
C GLY A 142 10.49 29.41 -2.40
N GLY A 143 9.59 30.06 -3.13
CA GLY A 143 8.36 30.62 -2.55
C GLY A 143 7.39 29.55 -2.03
N PRO A 144 6.80 29.74 -0.83
CA PRO A 144 5.86 28.78 -0.26
C PRO A 144 4.50 28.80 -0.97
N HIS A 145 3.84 27.64 -1.03
CA HIS A 145 2.50 27.51 -1.59
C HIS A 145 1.42 27.84 -0.54
N ASN A 146 1.22 29.13 -0.25
CA ASN A 146 0.34 29.60 0.83
C ASN A 146 -1.12 29.10 0.72
N HIS A 147 -1.63 28.86 -0.48
CA HIS A 147 -2.95 28.27 -0.68
C HIS A 147 -3.04 26.82 -0.17
N GLN A 148 -1.97 26.02 -0.34
CA GLN A 148 -1.89 24.67 0.24
C GLN A 148 -1.72 24.72 1.76
N ILE A 149 -0.97 25.68 2.28
CA ILE A 149 -0.81 25.88 3.73
C ILE A 149 -2.16 26.25 4.38
N GLY A 150 -2.92 27.16 3.75
CA GLY A 150 -4.27 27.51 4.19
C GLY A 150 -5.23 26.30 4.21
N ALA A 151 -5.25 25.51 3.13
CA ALA A 151 -6.04 24.28 3.07
C ALA A 151 -5.59 23.23 4.11
N LEU A 152 -4.29 23.15 4.39
CA LEU A 152 -3.74 22.26 5.41
C LEU A 152 -4.21 22.67 6.80
N ALA A 153 -4.24 23.97 7.11
CA ALA A 153 -4.76 24.46 8.39
C ALA A 153 -6.23 24.04 8.61
N VAL A 154 -7.06 24.06 7.55
CA VAL A 154 -8.44 23.55 7.60
C VAL A 154 -8.45 22.04 7.90
N ALA A 155 -7.67 21.25 7.16
CA ALA A 155 -7.60 19.80 7.38
C ALA A 155 -7.10 19.42 8.78
N LEU A 156 -6.14 20.15 9.34
CA LEU A 156 -5.65 19.93 10.70
C LEU A 156 -6.71 20.29 11.75
N LYS A 157 -7.53 21.32 11.50
CA LYS A 157 -8.68 21.65 12.35
C LYS A 157 -9.73 20.54 12.30
N GLU A 158 -10.02 19.97 11.13
CA GLU A 158 -10.91 18.81 11.04
C GLU A 158 -10.35 17.60 11.78
N ALA A 159 -9.05 17.32 11.61
CA ALA A 159 -8.37 16.21 12.25
C ALA A 159 -8.34 16.31 13.78
N SER A 160 -8.48 17.51 14.34
CA SER A 160 -8.56 17.73 15.78
C SER A 160 -9.98 17.58 16.36
N GLN A 161 -10.99 17.36 15.53
CA GLN A 161 -12.37 17.18 16.00
C GLN A 161 -12.65 15.74 16.46
N PRO A 162 -13.54 15.52 17.45
CA PRO A 162 -13.91 14.18 17.91
C PRO A 162 -14.43 13.25 16.82
N GLU A 163 -15.16 13.79 15.84
CA GLU A 163 -15.74 13.04 14.71
C GLU A 163 -14.64 12.46 13.82
N PHE A 164 -13.46 13.10 13.73
CA PHE A 164 -12.33 12.55 13.00
C PHE A 164 -11.72 11.34 13.70
N ALA A 165 -11.64 11.36 15.05
CA ALA A 165 -11.20 10.20 15.82
C ALA A 165 -12.18 9.01 15.63
N GLU A 166 -13.48 9.26 15.62
CA GLU A 166 -14.48 8.23 15.28
C GLU A 166 -14.31 7.69 13.86
N TYR A 167 -14.17 8.57 12.87
CA TYR A 167 -13.86 8.19 11.50
C TYR A 167 -12.64 7.26 11.41
N THR A 168 -11.54 7.58 12.10
CA THR A 168 -10.34 6.73 12.06
C THR A 168 -10.53 5.38 12.73
N ARG A 169 -11.37 5.26 13.77
CA ARG A 169 -11.77 3.97 14.34
C ARG A 169 -12.52 3.13 13.31
N ASN A 170 -13.46 3.74 12.60
CA ASN A 170 -14.24 3.07 11.55
C ASN A 170 -13.34 2.63 10.38
N VAL A 171 -12.32 3.43 10.02
CA VAL A 171 -11.33 3.05 8.98
C VAL A 171 -10.65 1.72 9.34
N VAL A 172 -10.19 1.56 10.58
CA VAL A 172 -9.51 0.34 11.04
C VAL A 172 -10.50 -0.82 11.20
N ALA A 173 -11.70 -0.57 11.74
CA ALA A 173 -12.75 -1.58 11.87
C ALA A 173 -13.15 -2.15 10.50
N ASN A 174 -13.37 -1.28 9.52
CA ASN A 174 -13.67 -1.64 8.14
C ASN A 174 -12.54 -2.43 7.48
N ALA A 175 -11.27 -2.09 7.76
CA ALA A 175 -10.13 -2.84 7.23
C ALA A 175 -10.08 -4.27 7.78
N LYS A 176 -10.42 -4.46 9.07
CA LYS A 176 -10.56 -5.78 9.67
C LYS A 176 -11.75 -6.55 9.09
N ALA A 177 -12.89 -5.90 8.89
CA ALA A 177 -14.08 -6.48 8.28
C ALA A 177 -13.80 -6.96 6.84
N LEU A 178 -13.15 -6.14 6.01
CA LEU A 178 -12.71 -6.50 4.67
C LEU A 178 -11.77 -7.72 4.68
N GLY A 179 -10.82 -7.74 5.60
CA GLY A 179 -9.89 -8.87 5.77
C GLY A 179 -10.64 -10.16 6.12
N ALA A 180 -11.52 -10.11 7.11
CA ALA A 180 -12.34 -11.25 7.53
C ALA A 180 -13.29 -11.73 6.41
N GLY A 181 -13.88 -10.81 5.66
CA GLY A 181 -14.74 -11.13 4.51
C GLY A 181 -13.98 -11.85 3.39
N LEU A 182 -12.73 -11.47 3.12
CA LEU A 182 -11.86 -12.17 2.16
C LEU A 182 -11.48 -13.56 2.67
N GLU A 183 -11.07 -13.69 3.94
CA GLU A 183 -10.71 -14.98 4.55
C GLU A 183 -11.90 -15.96 4.59
N LYS A 184 -13.10 -15.47 4.92
CA LYS A 184 -14.36 -16.23 4.85
C LYS A 184 -14.61 -16.83 3.45
N ARG A 185 -14.11 -16.17 2.41
CA ARG A 185 -14.22 -16.59 0.99
C ARG A 185 -12.97 -17.34 0.49
N GLY A 186 -12.12 -17.83 1.41
CA GLY A 186 -10.98 -18.69 1.12
C GLY A 186 -9.70 -17.96 0.67
N HIS A 187 -9.65 -16.63 0.80
CA HIS A 187 -8.48 -15.85 0.42
C HIS A 187 -7.44 -15.75 1.54
N ARG A 188 -6.17 -15.54 1.17
CA ARG A 188 -5.06 -15.39 2.12
C ARG A 188 -4.61 -13.93 2.21
N LEU A 189 -4.35 -13.48 3.44
CA LEU A 189 -3.69 -12.19 3.70
C LEU A 189 -2.21 -12.41 4.04
N ALA A 190 -1.33 -11.59 3.47
CA ALA A 190 0.13 -11.80 3.52
C ALA A 190 0.73 -11.77 4.93
N THR A 191 0.07 -11.10 5.88
CA THR A 191 0.48 -11.08 7.30
C THR A 191 -0.61 -11.66 8.22
N GLY A 192 -1.65 -12.30 7.66
CA GLY A 192 -2.79 -12.84 8.42
C GLY A 192 -3.76 -11.79 8.99
N GLY A 193 -3.82 -10.59 8.40
CA GLY A 193 -4.70 -9.51 8.88
C GLY A 193 -4.09 -8.13 8.76
N THR A 194 -4.63 -7.19 9.54
CA THR A 194 -4.18 -5.79 9.61
C THR A 194 -4.46 -5.18 10.98
N ASP A 195 -3.59 -4.26 11.37
CA ASP A 195 -3.73 -3.39 12.54
C ASP A 195 -4.10 -1.95 12.13
N ASN A 196 -4.07 -1.64 10.82
CA ASN A 196 -4.26 -0.29 10.29
C ASN A 196 -5.28 -0.26 9.13
N HIS A 197 -5.16 0.71 8.22
CA HIS A 197 -6.14 1.01 7.16
C HIS A 197 -5.97 0.21 5.86
N LEU A 198 -4.97 -0.67 5.76
CA LEU A 198 -4.67 -1.40 4.53
C LEU A 198 -4.48 -2.89 4.76
N LEU A 199 -4.67 -3.66 3.69
CA LEU A 199 -4.45 -5.10 3.63
C LEU A 199 -3.53 -5.45 2.46
N LEU A 200 -2.87 -6.60 2.57
CA LEU A 200 -2.10 -7.21 1.50
C LEU A 200 -2.70 -8.58 1.18
N TRP A 201 -3.50 -8.65 0.13
CA TRP A 201 -4.14 -9.86 -0.36
C TRP A 201 -3.16 -10.67 -1.21
N ASP A 202 -2.87 -11.90 -0.79
CA ASP A 202 -1.98 -12.84 -1.48
C ASP A 202 -2.76 -13.71 -2.45
N VAL A 203 -2.57 -13.48 -3.75
CA VAL A 203 -3.27 -14.19 -4.83
C VAL A 203 -2.43 -15.31 -5.44
N ARG A 204 -1.22 -15.56 -4.91
CA ARG A 204 -0.33 -16.65 -5.38
C ARG A 204 -0.92 -18.04 -5.18
N PRO A 205 -1.64 -18.36 -4.07
CA PRO A 205 -2.30 -19.66 -3.91
C PRO A 205 -3.28 -20.00 -5.03
N LEU A 206 -3.82 -18.98 -5.71
CA LEU A 206 -4.76 -19.10 -6.82
C LEU A 206 -4.04 -19.20 -8.19
N SER A 207 -2.72 -19.33 -8.20
CA SER A 207 -1.89 -19.30 -9.43
C SER A 207 -2.08 -18.04 -10.30
N LEU A 208 -2.48 -16.95 -9.65
CA LEU A 208 -2.63 -15.63 -10.26
C LEU A 208 -1.46 -14.72 -9.88
N THR A 209 -1.33 -13.63 -10.63
CA THR A 209 -0.50 -12.49 -10.24
C THR A 209 -1.41 -11.34 -9.85
N GLY A 210 -0.94 -10.47 -8.97
CA GLY A 210 -1.63 -9.24 -8.60
C GLY A 210 -1.98 -8.40 -9.82
N ALA A 211 -1.12 -8.39 -10.85
CA ALA A 211 -1.39 -7.67 -12.10
C ALA A 211 -2.60 -8.20 -12.90
N LYS A 212 -2.89 -9.51 -12.83
CA LYS A 212 -4.06 -10.09 -13.50
C LYS A 212 -5.34 -9.75 -12.74
N VAL A 213 -5.32 -9.87 -11.42
CA VAL A 213 -6.45 -9.52 -10.56
C VAL A 213 -6.75 -8.02 -10.66
N ASP A 214 -5.74 -7.16 -10.53
CA ASP A 214 -5.80 -5.71 -10.70
C ASP A 214 -6.47 -5.31 -12.03
N MET A 215 -6.17 -6.01 -13.13
CA MET A 215 -6.76 -5.75 -14.45
C MET A 215 -8.25 -6.08 -14.53
N VAL A 216 -8.68 -7.20 -13.95
CA VAL A 216 -10.10 -7.58 -13.91
C VAL A 216 -10.87 -6.61 -13.01
N LEU A 217 -10.35 -6.32 -11.82
CA LEU A 217 -10.96 -5.39 -10.88
C LEU A 217 -11.13 -3.99 -11.47
N GLU A 218 -10.10 -3.45 -12.11
CA GLU A 218 -10.14 -2.13 -12.75
C GLU A 218 -11.22 -2.06 -13.85
N THR A 219 -11.33 -3.12 -14.67
CA THR A 219 -12.35 -3.19 -15.73
C THR A 219 -13.77 -3.30 -15.15
N ALA A 220 -13.89 -3.79 -13.92
CA ALA A 220 -15.13 -3.89 -13.16
C ALA A 220 -15.39 -2.68 -12.23
N SER A 221 -14.76 -1.53 -12.46
CA SER A 221 -14.92 -0.30 -11.66
C SER A 221 -14.43 -0.44 -10.20
N ILE A 222 -13.50 -1.36 -9.93
CA ILE A 222 -12.82 -1.51 -8.62
C ILE A 222 -11.35 -1.11 -8.76
N THR A 223 -10.98 0.06 -8.24
CA THR A 223 -9.58 0.48 -8.23
C THR A 223 -8.82 -0.16 -7.07
N ALA A 224 -7.86 -1.02 -7.40
CA ALA A 224 -6.92 -1.62 -6.48
C ALA A 224 -5.48 -1.32 -6.88
N ASN A 225 -4.50 -1.98 -6.27
CA ASN A 225 -3.12 -1.85 -6.69
C ASN A 225 -2.36 -3.17 -6.53
N LYS A 226 -1.84 -3.72 -7.63
CA LYS A 226 -0.84 -4.80 -7.58
C LYS A 226 0.37 -4.39 -6.74
N ASN A 227 0.81 -5.25 -5.82
CA ASN A 227 1.86 -4.93 -4.86
C ASN A 227 2.73 -6.16 -4.56
N SER A 228 4.05 -5.98 -4.56
CA SER A 228 4.99 -7.08 -4.24
C SER A 228 4.81 -7.60 -2.82
N LEU A 229 4.89 -8.92 -2.67
CA LEU A 229 4.91 -9.62 -1.39
C LEU A 229 6.30 -10.21 -1.12
N PRO A 230 6.62 -10.50 0.15
CA PRO A 230 7.82 -11.28 0.49
C PRO A 230 7.84 -12.60 -0.31
N GLY A 231 8.99 -12.91 -0.90
CA GLY A 231 9.18 -14.10 -1.74
C GLY A 231 8.89 -13.92 -3.23
N ASP A 232 8.37 -12.76 -3.66
CA ASP A 232 8.18 -12.50 -5.09
C ASP A 232 9.53 -12.40 -5.82
N LEU A 233 9.65 -13.14 -6.93
CA LEU A 233 10.85 -13.13 -7.79
C LEU A 233 10.86 -11.95 -8.77
N SER A 234 9.71 -11.31 -9.00
CA SER A 234 9.55 -10.22 -9.96
C SER A 234 8.78 -9.06 -9.34
N ALA A 235 9.39 -7.88 -9.32
CA ALA A 235 8.70 -6.64 -8.96
C ALA A 235 7.68 -6.19 -10.04
N ILE A 236 7.79 -6.70 -11.27
CA ILE A 236 6.91 -6.34 -12.39
C ILE A 236 5.61 -7.14 -12.34
N ASN A 237 5.69 -8.42 -11.93
CA ASN A 237 4.55 -9.32 -11.82
C ASN A 237 4.40 -9.80 -10.37
N PRO A 238 3.98 -8.92 -9.45
CA PRO A 238 3.89 -9.27 -8.04
C PRO A 238 2.75 -10.25 -7.77
N GLY A 239 2.84 -10.96 -6.64
CA GLY A 239 1.85 -11.91 -6.16
C GLY A 239 0.74 -11.32 -5.30
N GLY A 240 0.80 -10.03 -4.97
CA GLY A 240 -0.15 -9.39 -4.06
C GLY A 240 -1.00 -8.28 -4.67
N VAL A 241 -2.10 -7.98 -4.00
CA VAL A 241 -2.97 -6.82 -4.24
C VAL A 241 -3.10 -6.04 -2.93
N ARG A 242 -2.80 -4.74 -2.94
CA ARG A 242 -2.97 -3.85 -1.80
C ARG A 242 -4.36 -3.23 -1.83
N LEU A 243 -5.08 -3.38 -0.72
CA LEU A 243 -6.42 -2.83 -0.52
C LEU A 243 -6.38 -1.83 0.63
N GLY A 244 -7.25 -0.83 0.62
CA GLY A 244 -7.35 0.14 1.71
C GLY A 244 -8.76 0.67 1.87
N THR A 245 -9.11 1.04 3.09
CA THR A 245 -10.46 1.45 3.48
C THR A 245 -10.73 2.95 3.59
N PRO A 246 -9.76 3.89 3.72
CA PRO A 246 -10.06 5.30 4.03
C PRO A 246 -11.04 5.99 3.09
N ALA A 247 -10.90 5.77 1.78
CA ALA A 247 -11.73 6.44 0.77
C ALA A 247 -13.20 6.05 0.91
N LEU A 248 -13.48 4.75 1.02
CA LEU A 248 -14.84 4.22 1.12
C LEU A 248 -15.45 4.49 2.52
N THR A 249 -14.66 4.44 3.59
CA THR A 249 -15.12 4.89 4.92
C THR A 249 -15.49 6.37 4.91
N THR A 250 -14.77 7.22 4.17
CA THR A 250 -15.12 8.66 4.05
C THR A 250 -16.49 8.85 3.35
N ARG A 251 -16.88 7.93 2.47
CA ARG A 251 -18.20 7.92 1.81
C ARG A 251 -19.33 7.38 2.70
N GLY A 252 -19.01 6.92 3.91
CA GLY A 252 -19.96 6.43 4.90
C GLY A 252 -20.10 4.91 4.98
N MET A 253 -19.25 4.13 4.29
CA MET A 253 -19.30 2.66 4.38
C MET A 253 -18.91 2.15 5.77
N ASN A 254 -19.63 1.14 6.25
CA ASN A 254 -19.39 0.44 7.52
C ASN A 254 -18.89 -1.00 7.30
N GLU A 255 -18.77 -1.79 8.37
CA GLU A 255 -18.25 -3.16 8.32
C GLU A 255 -19.06 -4.10 7.43
N ASP A 256 -20.40 -4.00 7.42
CA ASP A 256 -21.26 -4.83 6.58
C ASP A 256 -21.07 -4.49 5.09
N ASP A 257 -20.93 -3.19 4.77
CA ASP A 257 -20.59 -2.73 3.43
C ASP A 257 -19.23 -3.29 2.98
N PHE A 258 -18.27 -3.41 3.89
CA PHE A 258 -16.95 -3.97 3.58
C PHE A 258 -16.95 -5.49 3.42
N ASP A 259 -17.87 -6.25 4.02
CA ASP A 259 -18.10 -7.65 3.62
C ASP A 259 -18.68 -7.71 2.20
N LYS A 260 -19.54 -6.76 1.81
CA LYS A 260 -20.02 -6.67 0.43
C LYS A 260 -18.90 -6.28 -0.55
N VAL A 261 -17.99 -5.40 -0.16
CA VAL A 261 -16.77 -5.13 -0.94
C VAL A 261 -15.92 -6.40 -1.08
N ALA A 262 -15.77 -7.19 -0.02
CA ALA A 262 -15.06 -8.47 -0.06
C ALA A 262 -15.71 -9.48 -1.04
N ASP A 263 -17.04 -9.51 -1.11
CA ASP A 263 -17.80 -10.28 -2.10
C ASP A 263 -17.49 -9.87 -3.54
N LEU A 264 -17.53 -8.57 -3.82
CA LEU A 264 -17.25 -8.03 -5.16
C LEU A 264 -15.79 -8.31 -5.59
N LEU A 265 -14.84 -8.18 -4.66
CA LEU A 265 -13.44 -8.55 -4.89
C LEU A 265 -13.27 -10.04 -5.17
N HIS A 266 -13.95 -10.90 -4.40
CA HIS A 266 -13.93 -12.35 -4.60
C HIS A 266 -14.47 -12.73 -5.97
N ARG A 267 -15.62 -12.18 -6.39
CA ARG A 267 -16.19 -12.41 -7.74
C ARG A 267 -15.24 -11.98 -8.85
N GLY A 268 -14.58 -10.83 -8.69
CA GLY A 268 -13.54 -10.38 -9.62
C GLY A 268 -12.35 -11.35 -9.69
N CYS A 269 -11.98 -11.96 -8.56
CA CYS A 269 -10.97 -13.00 -8.50
C CYS A 269 -11.39 -14.28 -9.24
N GLU A 270 -12.63 -14.73 -9.05
CA GLU A 270 -13.16 -15.92 -9.74
C GLU A 270 -13.14 -15.74 -11.26
N ILE A 271 -13.54 -14.57 -11.75
CA ILE A 271 -13.43 -14.22 -13.18
C ILE A 271 -11.97 -14.28 -13.63
N ALA A 272 -11.03 -13.80 -12.82
CA ALA A 272 -9.61 -13.86 -13.15
C ALA A 272 -9.07 -15.30 -13.19
N ILE A 273 -9.56 -16.20 -12.34
CA ILE A 273 -9.21 -17.63 -12.37
C ILE A 273 -9.71 -18.24 -13.69
N GLU A 274 -10.96 -18.01 -14.05
CA GLU A 274 -11.56 -18.56 -15.26
C GLU A 274 -10.86 -18.04 -16.53
N ALA A 275 -10.61 -16.74 -16.61
CA ALA A 275 -9.87 -16.13 -17.72
C ALA A 275 -8.45 -16.70 -17.84
N GLN A 276 -7.80 -16.99 -16.71
CA GLN A 276 -6.47 -17.61 -16.66
C GLN A 276 -6.50 -19.05 -17.20
N GLU A 277 -7.54 -19.82 -16.88
CA GLU A 277 -7.72 -21.19 -17.40
C GLU A 277 -7.97 -21.20 -18.90
N ILE A 278 -8.84 -20.32 -19.40
CA ILE A 278 -9.12 -20.17 -20.84
C ILE A 278 -7.84 -19.79 -21.58
N ALA A 279 -7.11 -18.79 -21.07
CA ALA A 279 -5.84 -18.37 -21.65
C ALA A 279 -4.81 -19.52 -21.65
N GLY A 280 -4.81 -20.37 -20.63
CA GLY A 280 -3.98 -21.57 -20.56
C GLY A 280 -4.33 -22.61 -21.62
N LYS A 281 -5.63 -22.85 -21.86
CA LYS A 281 -6.12 -23.77 -22.91
C LYS A 281 -5.74 -23.27 -24.31
N ILE A 282 -5.96 -21.98 -24.58
CA ILE A 282 -5.58 -21.35 -25.86
C ILE A 282 -4.06 -21.45 -26.06
N LEU A 283 -3.27 -21.05 -25.06
CA LEU A 283 -1.81 -21.13 -25.12
C LEU A 283 -1.33 -22.54 -25.43
N LYS A 284 -1.91 -23.55 -24.77
CA LYS A 284 -1.57 -24.96 -24.99
C LYS A 284 -1.91 -25.39 -26.41
N ALA A 285 -3.11 -25.08 -26.91
CA ALA A 285 -3.51 -25.44 -28.27
C ALA A 285 -2.58 -24.81 -29.33
N GLN A 286 -2.20 -23.54 -29.16
CA GLN A 286 -1.28 -22.86 -30.07
C GLN A 286 0.14 -23.46 -30.05
N LEU A 287 0.61 -23.90 -28.87
CA LEU A 287 1.90 -24.59 -28.74
C LEU A 287 1.85 -25.99 -29.38
N ASP A 288 0.78 -26.76 -29.13
CA ASP A 288 0.59 -28.12 -29.64
C ASP A 288 0.43 -28.12 -31.18
N ALA A 289 -0.21 -27.08 -31.74
CA ALA A 289 -0.34 -26.87 -33.18
C ALA A 289 0.93 -26.30 -33.86
N GLY A 290 1.96 -25.92 -33.09
CA GLY A 290 3.19 -25.34 -33.61
C GLY A 290 3.04 -23.90 -34.14
N GLU A 291 1.94 -23.21 -33.83
CA GLU A 291 1.66 -21.84 -34.27
C GLU A 291 2.59 -20.82 -33.58
N ILE A 292 3.05 -21.14 -32.38
CA ILE A 292 3.95 -20.30 -31.59
C ILE A 292 5.05 -21.11 -30.92
N THR A 293 6.19 -20.47 -30.64
CA THR A 293 7.29 -21.03 -29.85
C THR A 293 7.58 -20.13 -28.66
N ARG A 294 7.62 -20.69 -27.44
CA ARG A 294 7.89 -19.93 -26.21
C ARG A 294 8.87 -20.63 -25.29
N LYS A 295 9.62 -19.83 -24.52
CA LYS A 295 10.54 -20.31 -23.47
C LYS A 295 9.81 -20.78 -22.20
N THR A 296 8.52 -20.48 -22.06
CA THR A 296 7.71 -20.84 -20.89
C THR A 296 6.29 -21.18 -21.31
N ASN A 297 5.72 -22.18 -20.65
CA ASN A 297 4.32 -22.59 -20.82
C ASN A 297 3.38 -21.86 -19.85
N LYS A 298 3.88 -20.84 -19.14
CA LYS A 298 3.08 -20.01 -18.23
C LYS A 298 2.28 -18.97 -19.04
N VAL A 299 1.01 -18.80 -18.67
CA VAL A 299 0.16 -17.73 -19.19
C VAL A 299 0.75 -16.37 -18.78
N LEU A 300 1.18 -15.60 -19.77
CA LEU A 300 1.70 -14.25 -19.57
C LEU A 300 0.56 -13.24 -19.50
N LEU A 301 0.85 -12.03 -19.03
CA LEU A 301 -0.16 -10.97 -18.94
C LEU A 301 -0.78 -10.61 -20.30
N LYS A 302 -0.02 -10.73 -21.40
CA LYS A 302 -0.53 -10.49 -22.75
C LYS A 302 -1.59 -11.53 -23.19
N ASP A 303 -1.40 -12.79 -22.81
CA ASP A 303 -2.32 -13.88 -23.16
C ASP A 303 -3.62 -13.73 -22.36
N PHE A 304 -3.47 -13.40 -21.09
CA PHE A 304 -4.58 -13.09 -20.20
C PHE A 304 -5.40 -11.89 -20.71
N LYS A 305 -4.73 -10.80 -21.09
CA LYS A 305 -5.38 -9.59 -21.63
C LYS A 305 -6.14 -9.88 -22.93
N GLN A 306 -5.66 -10.79 -23.76
CA GLN A 306 -6.38 -11.20 -24.97
C GLN A 306 -7.73 -11.80 -24.60
N VAL A 307 -7.75 -12.77 -23.68
CA VAL A 307 -9.01 -13.41 -23.22
C VAL A 307 -9.98 -12.38 -22.63
N LEU A 308 -9.50 -11.45 -21.80
CA LEU A 308 -10.37 -10.41 -21.23
C LEU A 308 -11.06 -9.53 -22.28
N GLY A 309 -10.51 -9.41 -23.49
CA GLY A 309 -11.07 -8.58 -24.56
C GLY A 309 -11.77 -9.35 -25.68
N SER A 310 -11.64 -10.68 -25.73
CA SER A 310 -12.15 -11.48 -26.85
C SER A 310 -13.10 -12.61 -26.45
N ASP A 311 -13.06 -13.07 -25.21
CA ASP A 311 -13.97 -14.11 -24.73
C ASP A 311 -15.29 -13.48 -24.26
N GLU A 312 -16.37 -13.73 -25.00
CA GLU A 312 -17.69 -13.14 -24.74
C GLU A 312 -18.23 -13.48 -23.33
N GLY A 313 -17.93 -14.67 -22.82
CA GLY A 313 -18.35 -15.11 -21.49
C GLY A 313 -17.65 -14.32 -20.39
N ILE A 314 -16.33 -14.15 -20.49
CA ILE A 314 -15.55 -13.33 -19.56
C ILE A 314 -15.96 -11.86 -19.64
N VAL A 315 -16.11 -11.30 -20.84
CA VAL A 315 -16.54 -9.90 -21.03
C VAL A 315 -17.89 -9.66 -20.37
N SER A 316 -18.88 -10.54 -20.63
CA SER A 316 -20.21 -10.43 -20.03
C SER A 316 -20.18 -10.52 -18.50
N LYS A 317 -19.35 -11.41 -17.92
CA LYS A 317 -19.17 -11.52 -16.47
C LYS A 317 -18.57 -10.26 -15.85
N ILE A 318 -17.57 -9.66 -16.51
CA ILE A 318 -16.97 -8.40 -16.06
C ILE A 318 -17.98 -7.26 -16.12
N GLU A 319 -18.77 -7.16 -17.20
CA GLU A 319 -19.82 -6.14 -17.32
C GLU A 319 -20.94 -6.32 -16.28
N GLY A 320 -21.28 -7.57 -15.94
CA GLY A 320 -22.19 -7.89 -14.84
C GLY A 320 -21.63 -7.43 -13.50
N LEU A 321 -20.39 -7.79 -13.18
CA LEU A 321 -19.72 -7.35 -11.96
C LEU A 321 -19.61 -5.82 -11.89
N ARG A 322 -19.27 -5.16 -13.00
CA ARG A 322 -19.17 -3.70 -13.08
C ARG A 322 -20.49 -3.03 -12.70
N ARG A 323 -21.62 -3.50 -13.26
CA ARG A 323 -22.94 -2.98 -12.93
C ARG A 323 -23.24 -3.13 -11.44
N ASP A 324 -23.00 -4.31 -10.88
CA ASP A 324 -23.23 -4.54 -9.45
C ASP A 324 -22.34 -3.66 -8.56
N VAL A 325 -21.09 -3.40 -8.97
CA VAL A 325 -20.17 -2.49 -8.27
C VAL A 325 -20.70 -1.06 -8.33
N GLU A 326 -21.11 -0.59 -9.51
CA GLU A 326 -21.62 0.77 -9.72
C GLU A 326 -22.94 0.99 -8.98
N ASP A 327 -23.87 0.04 -9.06
CA ASP A 327 -25.15 0.06 -8.35
C ASP A 327 -24.95 0.06 -6.83
N PHE A 328 -23.98 -0.71 -6.33
CA PHE A 328 -23.64 -0.72 -4.91
C PHE A 328 -22.96 0.59 -4.46
N ALA A 329 -22.03 1.12 -5.25
CA ALA A 329 -21.22 2.28 -4.85
C ALA A 329 -21.92 3.63 -5.05
N THR A 330 -22.91 3.73 -5.95
CA THR A 330 -23.58 4.99 -6.32
C THR A 330 -24.38 5.63 -5.17
N PRO A 331 -25.13 4.89 -4.33
CA PRO A 331 -25.92 5.49 -3.26
C PRO A 331 -25.12 6.18 -2.16
N PHE A 332 -23.83 5.86 -2.01
CA PHE A 332 -22.97 6.43 -0.97
C PHE A 332 -22.61 7.88 -1.26
N TYR A 333 -22.52 8.69 -0.20
CA TYR A 333 -22.11 10.09 -0.28
C TYR A 333 -20.77 10.26 -1.01
N MET A 334 -20.63 11.33 -1.80
CA MET A 334 -19.36 11.71 -2.43
C MET A 334 -18.86 13.02 -1.80
N PRO A 335 -17.84 12.97 -0.93
CA PRO A 335 -17.24 14.17 -0.35
C PRO A 335 -16.64 15.08 -1.41
N GLY A 336 -16.93 16.38 -1.32
CA GLY A 336 -16.49 17.38 -2.27
C GLY A 336 -17.65 17.97 -3.07
N CYS A 337 -17.33 18.49 -4.27
CA CYS A 337 -18.28 18.99 -5.25
C CYS A 337 -18.59 17.93 -6.32
#